data_AF-A0A1E5VDS2-F1
#
_entry.id   AF-A0A1E5VDS2-F1
#
_cell.length_a   1.000
_cell.length_b   1.000
_cell.length_c   1.000
_cell.angle_alpha   90.00
_cell.angle_beta   90.00
_cell.angle_gamma   90.00
#
_symmetry.space_group_name_H-M   'P 1'
#
loop_
_entity.id
_entity.type
_entity.pdbx_description
1 polymer ?
#
loop_
_entity_poly.entity_id
_entity_poly.type
_entity_poly.pdbx_seq_one_letter_code
_entity_poly.pdbx_strand_id
1 'polypeptide(L)'
;MSSGNAIRATFCTAAPPLVSYMCVWCPDLPPTKLAMEPTVEAAEAELVLFRVSLSGCPSRRSYFVYKATGGEGRSSLRRVEDPDPYMLYRHSTALLPRPRDVGVGEDGGPSAHTKTMTTATSTSPHSITLPCRMRASTSGSTTPWTSSTVPLVTRCIHITAKVIALGEEGLVGFVDPWRGILVCDLLRCKWEHYLPLPQHLIRLDKLRDEPLLSRDIASVNGRLTLVDLNRSAAGTDSSSDCLSWDVSTWSISSPWEEQDGWRKDYMINTRGIIIDDETANADLLPKVENNGATTPQPSIGSHFLAHPTLSLSDNRVVYLMGKADSWDKSKKALVLST
;
A
#
# COMPACT_ATOMS: atom_id res chain seq x y z
N MET A 1 -2.91 3.77 -37.94
CA MET A 1 -2.46 5.03 -37.33
C MET A 1 -3.38 5.33 -36.16
N SER A 2 -2.97 5.05 -34.92
CA SER A 2 -3.76 5.46 -33.76
C SER A 2 -3.57 6.96 -33.56
N SER A 3 -4.63 7.75 -33.75
CA SER A 3 -4.71 9.13 -33.27
C SER A 3 -4.69 9.13 -31.74
N GLY A 4 -3.52 8.86 -31.17
CA GLY A 4 -3.34 8.73 -29.73
C GLY A 4 -3.49 10.09 -29.07
N ASN A 5 -4.56 10.27 -28.30
CA ASN A 5 -4.74 11.46 -27.47
C ASN A 5 -3.59 11.54 -26.45
N ALA A 6 -3.02 12.73 -26.27
CA ALA A 6 -1.93 12.90 -25.30
C ALA A 6 -2.46 12.73 -23.87
N ILE A 7 -1.71 11.99 -23.04
CA ILE A 7 -1.93 11.90 -21.60
C ILE A 7 -0.78 12.63 -20.92
N ARG A 8 -1.10 13.49 -19.96
CA ARG A 8 -0.14 14.15 -19.07
C ARG A 8 -0.41 13.75 -17.64
N ALA A 9 0.67 13.60 -16.88
CA ALA A 9 0.63 13.34 -15.46
C ALA A 9 1.60 14.28 -14.73
N THR A 10 1.22 14.72 -13.55
CA THR A 10 2.07 15.50 -12.65
C THR A 10 1.92 14.96 -11.24
N PHE A 11 3.04 14.87 -10.54
CA PHE A 11 3.11 14.39 -9.17
C PHE A 11 3.53 15.52 -8.27
N CYS A 12 2.73 15.76 -7.24
CA CYS A 12 3.01 16.72 -6.19
C CYS A 12 3.32 15.94 -4.92
N THR A 13 4.61 15.73 -4.68
CA THR A 13 5.09 14.99 -3.51
C THR A 13 5.13 15.90 -2.29
N ALA A 14 4.73 15.34 -1.15
CA ALA A 14 4.81 15.98 0.15
C ALA A 14 5.34 14.97 1.17
N ALA A 15 6.17 15.42 2.10
CA ALA A 15 6.67 14.57 3.17
C ALA A 15 5.53 14.22 4.15
N PRO A 16 5.47 12.99 4.68
CA PRO A 16 4.54 12.66 5.75
C PRO A 16 4.64 13.67 6.91
N PRO A 17 3.52 14.03 7.57
CA PRO A 17 2.17 13.47 7.41
C PRO A 17 1.34 14.06 6.25
N LEU A 18 1.91 14.93 5.41
CA LEU A 18 1.18 15.53 4.29
C LEU A 18 0.89 14.49 3.20
N VAL A 19 -0.25 14.64 2.54
CA VAL A 19 -0.69 13.73 1.47
C VAL A 19 -0.09 14.17 0.14
N SER A 20 0.68 13.27 -0.48
CA SER A 20 1.09 13.42 -1.88
C SER A 20 -0.09 13.15 -2.82
N TYR A 21 -0.15 13.86 -3.95
CA TYR A 21 -1.22 13.65 -4.94
C TYR A 21 -0.69 13.61 -6.37
N MET A 22 -1.47 12.98 -7.24
CA MET A 22 -1.20 12.87 -8.67
C MET A 22 -2.35 13.52 -9.45
N CYS A 23 -2.01 14.34 -10.44
CA CYS A 23 -2.96 14.86 -11.41
C CYS A 23 -2.72 14.18 -12.75
N VAL A 24 -3.77 13.63 -13.36
CA VAL A 24 -3.73 13.07 -14.71
C VAL A 24 -4.78 13.76 -15.56
N TRP A 25 -4.41 14.21 -16.75
CA TRP A 25 -5.34 14.84 -17.68
C TRP A 25 -4.97 14.55 -19.13
N CYS A 26 -5.94 14.74 -20.01
CA CYS A 26 -5.77 14.62 -21.45
C CYS A 26 -5.94 16.03 -22.05
N PRO A 27 -4.87 16.73 -22.49
CA PRO A 27 -4.97 18.11 -22.97
C PRO A 27 -5.96 18.27 -24.14
N ASP A 28 -6.06 17.25 -24.98
CA ASP A 28 -6.86 17.26 -26.20
C ASP A 28 -8.31 16.80 -25.98
N LEU A 29 -8.68 16.46 -24.74
CA LEU A 29 -9.98 15.90 -24.39
C LEU A 29 -10.61 16.63 -23.19
N PRO A 30 -11.94 16.73 -23.13
CA PRO A 30 -12.59 17.27 -21.94
C PRO A 30 -12.38 16.33 -20.73
N PRO A 31 -12.35 16.85 -19.49
CA PRO A 31 -12.13 16.04 -18.28
C PRO A 31 -13.11 14.87 -18.13
N THR A 32 -14.32 15.00 -18.66
CA THR A 32 -15.36 13.95 -18.70
C THR A 32 -14.96 12.70 -19.49
N LYS A 33 -13.87 12.76 -20.28
CA LYS A 33 -13.31 11.59 -20.96
C LYS A 33 -12.50 10.69 -20.05
N LEU A 34 -12.10 11.13 -18.86
CA LEU A 34 -11.61 10.23 -17.82
C LEU A 34 -12.82 9.56 -17.17
N ALA A 35 -13.02 8.27 -17.45
CA ALA A 35 -14.22 7.54 -17.00
C ALA A 35 -14.19 7.20 -15.50
N MET A 36 -12.99 7.06 -14.95
CA MET A 36 -12.76 6.77 -13.54
C MET A 36 -11.57 7.59 -13.06
N GLU A 37 -11.52 7.81 -11.75
CA GLU A 37 -10.35 8.37 -11.09
C GLU A 37 -9.11 7.50 -11.37
N PRO A 38 -7.99 8.09 -11.81
CA PRO A 38 -6.73 7.38 -11.97
C PRO A 38 -6.26 6.77 -10.65
N THR A 39 -5.72 5.55 -10.70
CA THR A 39 -5.24 4.84 -9.52
C THR A 39 -3.75 4.58 -9.60
N VAL A 40 -3.03 4.83 -8.50
CA VAL A 40 -1.64 4.37 -8.34
C VAL A 40 -1.69 2.88 -7.99
N GLU A 41 -1.04 2.05 -8.80
CA GLU A 41 -1.01 0.60 -8.64
C GLU A 41 0.26 0.13 -7.94
N ALA A 42 1.38 0.82 -8.16
CA ALA A 42 2.66 0.60 -7.49
C ALA A 42 3.52 1.87 -7.54
N ALA A 43 4.35 2.09 -6.53
CA ALA A 43 5.36 3.13 -6.50
C ALA A 43 6.63 2.57 -5.85
N GLU A 44 7.78 2.79 -6.48
CA GLU A 44 9.09 2.37 -5.96
C GLU A 44 10.17 3.33 -6.47
N ALA A 45 11.01 3.83 -5.56
CA ALA A 45 11.99 4.87 -5.85
C ALA A 45 11.42 6.03 -6.71
N GLU A 46 11.98 6.28 -7.91
CA GLU A 46 11.49 7.32 -8.82
C GLU A 46 10.38 6.86 -9.78
N LEU A 47 9.88 5.64 -9.65
CA LEU A 47 8.91 5.04 -10.56
C LEU A 47 7.51 5.00 -9.95
N VAL A 48 6.51 5.37 -10.74
CA VAL A 48 5.10 5.21 -10.38
C VAL A 48 4.35 4.53 -11.53
N LEU A 49 3.73 3.40 -11.22
CA LEU A 49 2.77 2.74 -12.10
C LEU A 49 1.38 3.21 -11.73
N PHE A 50 0.69 3.80 -12.69
CA PHE A 50 -0.69 4.21 -12.52
C PHE A 50 -1.55 3.78 -13.69
N ARG A 51 -2.84 3.72 -13.43
CA ARG A 51 -3.85 3.27 -14.37
C ARG A 51 -4.80 4.39 -14.70
N VAL A 52 -5.16 4.48 -15.99
CA VAL A 52 -6.13 5.45 -16.53
C VAL A 52 -7.22 4.70 -17.30
N SER A 53 -8.47 5.09 -17.05
CA SER A 53 -9.63 4.60 -17.77
C SER A 53 -10.25 5.72 -18.59
N LEU A 54 -10.32 5.56 -19.91
CA LEU A 54 -10.95 6.54 -20.81
C LEU A 54 -12.40 6.14 -21.14
N SER A 55 -13.27 7.14 -21.28
CA SER A 55 -14.69 6.96 -21.62
C SER A 55 -14.86 6.36 -23.01
N GLY A 56 -15.90 5.54 -23.20
CA GLY A 56 -16.17 4.82 -24.45
C GLY A 56 -15.60 3.40 -24.49
N CYS A 57 -14.68 3.04 -23.58
CA CYS A 57 -14.28 1.65 -23.37
C CYS A 57 -13.77 1.42 -21.93
N PRO A 58 -14.65 1.41 -20.90
CA PRO A 58 -14.25 1.33 -19.48
C PRO A 58 -13.46 0.07 -19.12
N SER A 59 -13.64 -1.01 -19.88
CA SER A 59 -12.88 -2.26 -19.74
C SER A 59 -11.42 -2.12 -20.21
N ARG A 60 -11.13 -1.14 -21.08
CA ARG A 60 -9.81 -0.92 -21.66
C ARG A 60 -9.00 0.02 -20.78
N ARG A 61 -8.41 -0.55 -19.75
CA ARG A 61 -7.49 0.12 -18.82
C ARG A 61 -6.15 0.32 -19.50
N SER A 62 -5.63 1.54 -19.48
CA SER A 62 -4.27 1.83 -19.94
C SER A 62 -3.37 2.05 -18.73
N TYR A 63 -2.25 1.35 -18.70
CA TYR A 63 -1.25 1.47 -17.65
C TYR A 63 -0.09 2.33 -18.13
N PHE A 64 0.42 3.14 -17.23
CA PHE A 64 1.53 4.04 -17.51
C PHE A 64 2.56 3.95 -16.40
N VAL A 65 3.83 3.92 -16.79
CA VAL A 65 4.96 4.07 -15.89
C VAL A 65 5.45 5.50 -16.03
N TYR A 66 5.31 6.26 -14.95
CA TYR A 66 5.95 7.55 -14.77
C TYR A 66 7.31 7.35 -14.12
N LYS A 67 8.33 8.05 -14.64
CA LYS A 67 9.65 8.16 -14.02
C LYS A 67 9.88 9.62 -13.64
N ALA A 68 9.96 9.89 -12.34
CA ALA A 68 10.42 11.16 -11.80
C ALA A 68 11.93 11.31 -12.04
N THR A 69 12.40 12.55 -12.16
CA THR A 69 13.82 12.83 -12.28
C THR A 69 14.35 13.43 -11.00
N GLY A 70 15.42 12.83 -10.48
CA GLY A 70 16.18 13.38 -9.35
C GLY A 70 17.01 14.58 -9.81
N GLY A 71 16.36 15.71 -10.09
CA GLY A 71 16.99 17.01 -10.32
C GLY A 71 17.52 17.30 -11.74
N GLU A 72 18.14 16.33 -12.42
CA GLU A 72 18.95 16.64 -13.64
C GLU A 72 18.41 16.10 -14.97
N GLY A 73 17.25 15.42 -14.99
CA GLY A 73 16.68 14.82 -16.21
C GLY A 73 15.27 15.30 -16.56
N ARG A 74 14.78 14.90 -17.74
CA ARG A 74 13.35 15.01 -18.09
C ARG A 74 12.54 13.86 -17.51
N SER A 75 11.48 14.16 -16.77
CA SER A 75 10.46 13.18 -16.39
C SER A 75 9.95 12.46 -17.63
N SER A 76 9.77 11.15 -17.56
CA SER A 76 9.26 10.37 -18.69
C SER A 76 7.97 9.67 -18.33
N LEU A 77 7.04 9.65 -19.27
CA LEU A 77 5.81 8.89 -19.16
C LEU A 77 5.77 7.88 -20.31
N ARG A 78 5.63 6.60 -19.97
CA ARG A 78 5.56 5.52 -20.97
C ARG A 78 4.30 4.71 -20.74
N ARG A 79 3.61 4.39 -21.83
CA ARG A 79 2.47 3.47 -21.82
C ARG A 79 2.98 2.03 -21.81
N VAL A 80 2.31 1.17 -21.06
CA VAL A 80 2.50 -0.28 -21.13
C VAL A 80 1.70 -0.80 -22.33
N GLU A 81 2.37 -1.31 -23.37
CA GLU A 81 1.74 -1.65 -24.65
C GLU A 81 0.97 -3.00 -24.63
N ASP A 82 1.34 -3.90 -23.73
CA ASP A 82 0.67 -5.19 -23.49
C ASP A 82 0.63 -5.48 -21.98
N PRO A 83 -0.28 -4.83 -21.24
CA PRO A 83 -0.36 -5.02 -19.81
C PRO A 83 -0.77 -6.45 -19.50
N ASP A 84 -0.13 -7.04 -18.50
CA ASP A 84 -0.44 -8.41 -18.12
C ASP A 84 -1.93 -8.54 -17.72
N PRO A 85 -2.65 -9.60 -18.14
CA PRO A 85 -4.06 -9.79 -17.78
C PRO A 85 -4.32 -9.71 -16.27
N TYR A 86 -3.33 -10.00 -15.44
CA TYR A 86 -3.47 -9.95 -13.99
C TYR A 86 -3.12 -8.59 -13.36
N MET A 87 -2.62 -7.62 -14.13
CA MET A 87 -2.58 -6.21 -13.67
C MET A 87 -3.99 -5.67 -13.36
N LEU A 88 -5.06 -6.37 -13.76
CA LEU A 88 -6.43 -6.07 -13.35
C LEU A 88 -6.65 -6.20 -11.83
N TYR A 89 -5.87 -7.04 -11.15
CA TYR A 89 -5.88 -7.19 -9.70
C TYR A 89 -4.97 -6.12 -9.09
N ARG A 90 -5.54 -5.23 -8.27
CA ARG A 90 -4.77 -4.20 -7.56
C ARG A 90 -3.69 -4.86 -6.70
N HIS A 91 -2.58 -4.14 -6.48
CA HIS A 91 -1.50 -4.53 -5.58
C HIS A 91 -0.73 -5.81 -5.98
N SER A 92 -0.88 -6.26 -7.23
CA SER A 92 -0.25 -7.47 -7.76
C SER A 92 1.06 -7.18 -8.53
N THR A 93 1.47 -5.92 -8.61
CA THR A 93 2.59 -5.48 -9.44
C THR A 93 3.69 -4.87 -8.59
N ALA A 94 4.92 -5.29 -8.85
CA ALA A 94 6.11 -4.70 -8.26
C ALA A 94 6.88 -3.91 -9.34
N LEU A 95 7.45 -2.79 -8.92
CA LEU A 95 8.36 -2.00 -9.75
C LEU A 95 9.78 -2.26 -9.29
N LEU A 96 10.68 -2.43 -10.25
CA LEU A 96 12.10 -2.54 -9.97
C LEU A 96 12.84 -1.46 -10.77
N PRO A 97 13.37 -0.42 -10.11
CA PRO A 97 14.24 0.54 -10.77
C PRO A 97 15.50 -0.19 -11.24
N ARG A 98 15.92 0.09 -12.47
CA ARG A 98 17.17 -0.45 -13.00
C ARG A 98 18.32 0.33 -12.37
N PRO A 99 19.35 -0.32 -11.81
CA PRO A 99 20.60 0.35 -11.47
C PRO A 99 21.11 1.10 -12.70
N ARG A 100 21.70 2.29 -12.52
CA ARG A 100 22.46 2.91 -13.61
C ARG A 100 23.61 1.96 -13.92
N ASP A 101 23.56 1.26 -15.05
CA ASP A 101 24.72 0.53 -15.56
C ASP A 101 25.86 1.54 -15.72
N VAL A 102 26.82 1.52 -14.82
CA VAL A 102 28.08 2.25 -14.97
C VAL A 102 28.84 1.56 -16.10
N GLY A 103 28.63 2.00 -17.34
CA GLY A 103 29.48 1.59 -18.46
C GLY A 103 28.84 1.35 -19.83
N VAL A 104 27.53 1.56 -20.04
CA VAL A 104 26.94 1.46 -21.39
C VAL A 104 26.54 2.84 -21.88
N GLY A 105 27.10 3.23 -23.04
CA GLY A 105 27.02 4.56 -23.62
C GLY A 105 25.60 5.12 -23.80
N GLU A 106 25.55 6.44 -23.96
CA GLU A 106 24.40 7.36 -23.88
C GLU A 106 23.19 7.10 -24.80
N ASP A 107 23.10 5.97 -25.50
CA ASP A 107 21.99 5.66 -26.44
C ASP A 107 20.95 4.65 -25.90
N GLY A 108 21.16 4.12 -24.69
CA GLY A 108 20.19 3.25 -24.02
C GLY A 108 19.18 4.05 -23.18
N GLY A 109 18.09 4.52 -23.78
CA GLY A 109 17.04 5.26 -23.05
C GLY A 109 16.56 4.52 -21.79
N PRO A 110 16.21 5.23 -20.70
CA PRO A 110 15.97 4.65 -19.38
C PRO A 110 14.89 3.57 -19.42
N SER A 111 15.24 2.33 -19.07
CA SER A 111 14.32 1.18 -19.05
C SER A 111 13.87 0.92 -17.61
N ALA A 112 12.56 0.98 -17.36
CA ALA A 112 11.96 0.50 -16.12
C ALA A 112 11.49 -0.94 -16.33
N HIS A 113 11.79 -1.83 -15.38
CA HIS A 113 11.27 -3.18 -15.38
C HIS A 113 10.00 -3.21 -14.54
N THR A 114 8.86 -3.52 -15.16
CA THR A 114 7.60 -3.75 -14.45
C THR A 114 7.44 -5.25 -14.31
N LYS A 115 7.42 -5.79 -13.08
CA LYS A 115 7.19 -7.21 -12.85
C LYS A 115 5.78 -7.41 -12.29
N THR A 116 4.97 -8.17 -13.00
CA THR A 116 3.58 -8.47 -12.59
C THR A 116 3.52 -9.88 -12.04
N MET A 117 2.71 -10.03 -11.00
CA MET A 117 2.59 -11.28 -10.27
C MET A 117 1.15 -11.73 -10.16
N THR A 118 0.94 -13.02 -10.04
CA THR A 118 -0.36 -13.57 -9.67
C THR A 118 -0.18 -14.81 -8.83
N THR A 119 -0.92 -14.87 -7.73
CA THR A 119 -1.08 -16.08 -6.93
C THR A 119 -2.41 -16.74 -7.29
N ALA A 120 -2.37 -18.05 -7.50
CA ALA A 120 -3.57 -18.87 -7.48
C ALA A 120 -3.46 -19.82 -6.28
N THR A 121 -4.55 -20.47 -5.91
CA THR A 121 -4.52 -21.52 -4.88
C THR A 121 -4.62 -22.88 -5.56
N SER A 122 -3.68 -23.79 -5.28
CA SER A 122 -3.80 -25.20 -5.66
C SER A 122 -4.25 -25.95 -4.42
N THR A 123 -5.50 -26.43 -4.45
CA THR A 123 -6.05 -27.27 -3.39
C THR A 123 -5.70 -28.72 -3.69
N SER A 124 -4.42 -29.09 -3.60
CA SER A 124 -4.06 -30.51 -3.56
C SER A 124 -4.27 -31.04 -2.13
N PRO A 125 -5.00 -32.15 -1.94
CA PRO A 125 -5.23 -32.71 -0.62
C PRO A 125 -3.96 -33.23 0.06
N HIS A 126 -2.82 -33.34 -0.64
CA HIS A 126 -1.59 -33.97 -0.15
C HIS A 126 -0.38 -33.02 -0.07
N SER A 127 -0.53 -31.75 -0.46
CA SER A 127 0.51 -30.74 -0.30
C SER A 127 -0.09 -29.39 0.06
N ILE A 128 0.49 -28.70 1.06
CA ILE A 128 0.10 -27.33 1.42
C ILE A 128 1.02 -26.38 0.66
N THR A 129 0.71 -26.15 -0.61
CA THR A 129 1.51 -25.28 -1.48
C THR A 129 0.64 -24.19 -2.13
N LEU A 130 1.24 -23.01 -2.32
CA LEU A 130 0.64 -21.91 -3.05
C LEU A 130 1.25 -21.85 -4.46
N PRO A 131 0.50 -22.12 -5.54
CA PRO A 131 1.00 -21.94 -6.89
C PRO A 131 1.09 -20.44 -7.19
N CYS A 132 2.30 -20.01 -7.48
CA CYS A 132 2.60 -18.62 -7.72
C CYS A 132 3.19 -18.46 -9.12
N ARG A 133 2.71 -17.45 -9.83
CA ARG A 133 3.14 -17.12 -11.19
C ARG A 133 3.75 -15.74 -11.21
N MET A 134 4.86 -15.62 -11.92
CA MET A 134 5.56 -14.37 -12.10
C MET A 134 5.89 -14.15 -13.56
N ARG A 135 5.86 -12.88 -13.96
CA ARG A 135 6.33 -12.44 -15.26
C ARG A 135 7.01 -11.08 -15.14
N ALA A 136 8.12 -10.94 -15.84
CA ALA A 136 8.77 -9.65 -16.01
C ALA A 136 8.38 -9.04 -17.37
N SER A 137 8.05 -7.76 -17.36
CA SER A 137 7.89 -6.95 -18.56
C SER A 137 8.87 -5.80 -18.52
N THR A 138 9.50 -5.52 -19.66
CA THR A 138 10.47 -4.45 -19.85
C THR A 138 10.09 -3.67 -21.10
N SER A 139 10.67 -2.48 -21.30
CA SER A 139 10.40 -1.70 -22.50
C SER A 139 10.82 -2.48 -23.76
N GLY A 140 9.86 -3.08 -24.45
CA GLY A 140 10.06 -3.82 -25.70
C GLY A 140 10.26 -5.34 -25.55
N SER A 141 10.22 -5.90 -24.34
CA SER A 141 10.25 -7.36 -24.18
C SER A 141 9.47 -7.84 -22.96
N THR A 142 8.78 -8.97 -23.13
CA THR A 142 8.01 -9.63 -22.07
C THR A 142 8.51 -11.06 -21.94
N THR A 143 8.87 -11.47 -20.72
CA THR A 143 9.31 -12.84 -20.47
C THR A 143 8.11 -13.80 -20.46
N PRO A 144 8.31 -15.10 -20.73
CA PRO A 144 7.29 -16.09 -20.44
C PRO A 144 6.95 -16.10 -18.94
N TRP A 145 5.78 -16.65 -18.61
CA TRP A 145 5.40 -16.89 -17.22
C TRP A 145 6.30 -17.95 -16.61
N THR A 146 6.85 -17.66 -15.43
CA THR A 146 7.43 -18.68 -14.55
C THR A 146 6.37 -19.12 -13.56
N SER A 147 6.23 -20.44 -13.37
CA SER A 147 5.34 -21.02 -12.37
C SER A 147 6.18 -21.73 -11.32
N SER A 148 5.89 -21.48 -10.05
CA SER A 148 6.48 -22.20 -8.94
C SER A 148 5.42 -22.45 -7.87
N THR A 149 5.74 -23.31 -6.92
CA THR A 149 4.92 -23.56 -5.73
C THR A 149 5.70 -23.15 -4.51
N VAL A 150 5.09 -22.32 -3.67
CA VAL A 150 5.69 -21.92 -2.38
C VAL A 150 5.07 -22.78 -1.28
N PRO A 151 5.87 -23.48 -0.46
CA PRO A 151 5.36 -24.24 0.68
C PRO A 151 4.73 -23.30 1.71
N LEU A 152 3.60 -23.70 2.28
CA LEU A 152 2.91 -22.97 3.35
C LEU A 152 2.92 -23.78 4.65
N VAL A 153 2.91 -23.07 5.77
CA VAL A 153 2.80 -23.68 7.12
C VAL A 153 1.37 -24.14 7.42
N THR A 154 0.35 -23.53 6.78
CA THR A 154 -1.07 -23.87 6.98
C THR A 154 -1.84 -23.63 5.68
N ARG A 155 -2.89 -24.43 5.44
CA ARG A 155 -3.79 -24.22 4.29
C ARG A 155 -4.44 -22.85 4.38
N CYS A 156 -4.02 -21.95 3.51
CA CYS A 156 -4.57 -20.61 3.41
C CYS A 156 -4.60 -20.14 1.96
N ILE A 157 -5.51 -19.20 1.69
CA ILE A 157 -5.51 -18.40 0.47
C ILE A 157 -4.63 -17.19 0.75
N HIS A 158 -3.80 -16.74 -0.19
CA HIS A 158 -3.07 -15.48 -0.08
C HIS A 158 -3.68 -14.46 -1.04
N ILE A 159 -4.07 -13.29 -0.51
CA ILE A 159 -4.59 -12.16 -1.29
C ILE A 159 -3.68 -10.97 -1.02
N THR A 160 -2.84 -10.65 -1.99
CA THR A 160 -1.95 -9.51 -1.87
C THR A 160 -2.74 -8.21 -1.86
N ALA A 161 -2.49 -7.38 -0.85
CA ALA A 161 -3.06 -6.04 -0.72
C ALA A 161 -1.99 -4.93 -0.76
N LYS A 162 -0.70 -5.28 -0.64
CA LYS A 162 0.42 -4.33 -0.72
C LYS A 162 1.68 -5.06 -1.18
N VAL A 163 2.59 -4.33 -1.84
CA VAL A 163 3.94 -4.81 -2.15
C VAL A 163 4.93 -3.91 -1.42
N ILE A 164 5.94 -4.50 -0.80
CA ILE A 164 7.00 -3.78 -0.06
C ILE A 164 8.38 -4.24 -0.50
N ALA A 165 9.35 -3.33 -0.52
CA ALA A 165 10.76 -3.67 -0.60
C ALA A 165 11.22 -4.27 0.75
N LEU A 166 12.10 -5.26 0.72
CA LEU A 166 12.58 -5.96 1.91
C LEU A 166 14.03 -5.59 2.30
N GLY A 167 14.60 -4.56 1.67
CA GLY A 167 15.91 -3.99 2.02
C GLY A 167 17.09 -4.56 1.25
N GLU A 168 17.00 -5.80 0.77
CA GLU A 168 17.97 -6.38 -0.16
C GLU A 168 17.61 -6.04 -1.62
N GLU A 169 18.62 -5.83 -2.47
CA GLU A 169 18.40 -5.51 -3.88
C GLU A 169 17.55 -6.59 -4.57
N GLY A 170 16.37 -6.18 -5.06
CA GLY A 170 15.45 -7.07 -5.76
C GLY A 170 14.56 -7.95 -4.88
N LEU A 171 14.75 -7.98 -3.56
CA LEU A 171 13.90 -8.75 -2.65
C LEU A 171 12.64 -7.96 -2.30
N VAL A 172 11.47 -8.53 -2.63
CA VAL A 172 10.17 -7.90 -2.39
C VAL A 172 9.22 -8.84 -1.66
N GLY A 173 8.37 -8.25 -0.83
CA GLY A 173 7.30 -8.92 -0.12
C GLY A 173 5.95 -8.57 -0.72
N PHE A 174 5.22 -9.57 -1.19
CA PHE A 174 3.81 -9.45 -1.52
C PHE A 174 3.01 -9.76 -0.28
N VAL A 175 2.37 -8.73 0.27
CA VAL A 175 1.79 -8.73 1.61
C VAL A 175 0.30 -9.00 1.55
N ASP A 176 -0.13 -10.01 2.30
CA ASP A 176 -1.49 -10.20 2.77
C ASP A 176 -1.53 -9.86 4.27
N PRO A 177 -2.01 -8.67 4.67
CA PRO A 177 -1.98 -8.25 6.08
C PRO A 177 -2.83 -9.11 7.01
N TRP A 178 -3.64 -10.03 6.48
CA TRP A 178 -4.39 -11.00 7.27
C TRP A 178 -3.63 -12.29 7.53
N ARG A 179 -2.58 -12.61 6.75
CA ARG A 179 -2.04 -13.99 6.72
C ARG A 179 -0.52 -14.07 6.68
N GLY A 180 0.15 -13.19 5.94
CA GLY A 180 1.60 -13.27 5.78
C GLY A 180 2.11 -12.61 4.51
N ILE A 181 3.38 -12.88 4.23
CA ILE A 181 4.15 -12.23 3.17
C ILE A 181 4.73 -13.31 2.27
N LEU A 182 4.49 -13.22 0.97
CA LEU A 182 5.22 -14.02 -0.01
C LEU A 182 6.50 -13.27 -0.41
N VAL A 183 7.64 -13.90 -0.16
CA VAL A 183 8.95 -13.32 -0.44
C VAL A 183 9.42 -13.78 -1.81
N CYS A 184 9.82 -12.81 -2.63
CA CYS A 184 10.31 -13.06 -3.97
C CYS A 184 11.57 -12.25 -4.26
N ASP A 185 12.56 -12.92 -4.83
CA ASP A 185 13.65 -12.28 -5.53
C ASP A 185 13.21 -11.92 -6.95
N LEU A 186 12.90 -10.64 -7.15
CA LEU A 186 12.53 -10.13 -8.45
C LEU A 186 13.67 -10.26 -9.44
N LEU A 187 14.92 -9.99 -9.09
CA LEU A 187 16.06 -10.03 -10.04
C LEU A 187 16.21 -11.43 -10.64
N ARG A 188 16.10 -12.46 -9.81
CA ARG A 188 16.17 -13.87 -10.22
C ARG A 188 14.83 -14.43 -10.73
N CYS A 189 13.75 -13.64 -10.69
CA CYS A 189 12.38 -14.07 -10.99
C CYS A 189 12.01 -15.37 -10.23
N LYS A 190 12.42 -15.45 -8.96
CA LYS A 190 12.36 -16.66 -8.14
C LYS A 190 11.62 -16.40 -6.83
N TRP A 191 10.79 -17.37 -6.46
CA TRP A 191 10.13 -17.40 -5.15
C TRP A 191 11.10 -17.95 -4.11
N GLU A 192 11.23 -17.24 -3.00
CA GLU A 192 12.09 -17.66 -1.91
C GLU A 192 11.31 -18.49 -0.91
N HIS A 193 10.39 -17.86 -0.18
CA HIS A 193 9.60 -18.54 0.85
C HIS A 193 8.35 -17.73 1.23
N TYR A 194 7.49 -18.34 2.05
CA TYR A 194 6.34 -17.68 2.67
C TYR A 194 6.63 -17.40 4.14
N LEU A 195 6.46 -16.15 4.55
CA LEU A 195 6.59 -15.72 5.95
C LEU A 195 5.18 -15.53 6.54
N PRO A 196 4.66 -16.47 7.35
CA PRO A 196 3.36 -16.32 7.98
C PRO A 196 3.37 -15.22 9.05
N LEU A 197 2.22 -14.57 9.25
CA LEU A 197 1.98 -13.80 10.46
C LEU A 197 1.87 -14.73 11.68
N PRO A 198 2.04 -14.21 12.91
CA PRO A 198 1.77 -14.96 14.13
C PRO A 198 0.39 -15.57 14.11
N GLN A 199 0.26 -16.83 14.58
CA GLN A 199 -1.00 -17.58 14.48
C GLN A 199 -2.21 -16.82 15.06
N HIS A 200 -2.04 -16.10 16.16
CA HIS A 200 -3.09 -15.31 16.80
C HIS A 200 -3.47 -14.03 16.03
N LEU A 201 -2.63 -13.59 15.08
CA LEU A 201 -2.88 -12.46 14.19
C LEU A 201 -3.44 -12.87 12.84
N ILE A 202 -3.35 -14.15 12.46
CA ILE A 202 -3.94 -14.64 11.21
C ILE A 202 -5.47 -14.48 11.26
N ARG A 203 -6.07 -14.01 10.16
CA ARG A 203 -7.53 -13.87 9.98
C ARG A 203 -7.97 -14.61 8.71
N LEU A 204 -8.44 -15.83 8.87
CA LEU A 204 -8.83 -16.69 7.74
C LEU A 204 -10.22 -16.34 7.18
N ASP A 205 -11.10 -15.79 8.01
CA ASP A 205 -12.46 -15.34 7.70
C ASP A 205 -12.51 -14.07 6.82
N LYS A 206 -11.43 -13.27 6.84
CA LYS A 206 -11.33 -11.98 6.16
C LYS A 206 -10.86 -12.13 4.70
N LEU A 207 -11.77 -12.53 3.82
CA LEU A 207 -11.47 -12.72 2.38
C LEU A 207 -11.79 -11.50 1.50
N ARG A 208 -12.80 -10.70 1.86
CA ARG A 208 -13.27 -9.57 1.03
C ARG A 208 -13.07 -8.21 1.68
N ASP A 209 -12.69 -8.18 2.95
CA ASP A 209 -12.42 -6.97 3.70
C ASP A 209 -11.15 -6.30 3.16
N GLU A 210 -11.16 -4.97 3.06
CA GLU A 210 -9.99 -4.18 2.68
C GLU A 210 -9.01 -4.13 3.87
N PRO A 211 -7.91 -4.91 3.86
CA PRO A 211 -7.04 -5.04 5.03
C PRO A 211 -6.40 -3.71 5.42
N LEU A 212 -6.10 -2.86 4.43
CA LEU A 212 -5.43 -1.58 4.64
C LEU A 212 -6.29 -0.55 5.40
N LEU A 213 -7.56 -0.85 5.69
CA LEU A 213 -8.38 -0.02 6.59
C LEU A 213 -8.02 -0.20 8.06
N SER A 214 -7.38 -1.30 8.41
CA SER A 214 -7.07 -1.69 9.80
C SER A 214 -5.66 -2.22 9.99
N ARG A 215 -4.94 -2.61 8.94
CA ARG A 215 -3.58 -3.15 9.06
C ARG A 215 -2.65 -2.60 8.01
N ASP A 216 -1.40 -2.41 8.41
CA ASP A 216 -0.31 -2.15 7.48
C ASP A 216 0.95 -2.91 7.89
N ILE A 217 1.77 -3.23 6.90
CA ILE A 217 3.09 -3.85 7.09
C ILE A 217 4.12 -3.06 6.30
N ALA A 218 5.27 -2.81 6.92
CA ALA A 218 6.43 -2.19 6.31
C ALA A 218 7.72 -2.88 6.75
N SER A 219 8.73 -2.82 5.89
CA SER A 219 10.12 -3.17 6.24
C SER A 219 10.93 -1.87 6.33
N VAL A 220 11.57 -1.64 7.47
CA VAL A 220 12.44 -0.48 7.69
C VAL A 220 13.73 -0.96 8.33
N ASN A 221 14.86 -0.75 7.65
CA ASN A 221 16.19 -1.19 8.09
C ASN A 221 16.24 -2.69 8.48
N GLY A 222 15.64 -3.54 7.65
CA GLY A 222 15.59 -5.00 7.85
C GLY A 222 14.53 -5.47 8.86
N ARG A 223 13.93 -4.57 9.65
CA ARG A 223 12.87 -4.90 10.60
C ARG A 223 11.50 -4.83 9.93
N LEU A 224 10.79 -5.96 9.91
CA LEU A 224 9.38 -6.01 9.53
C LEU A 224 8.52 -5.58 10.71
N THR A 225 7.58 -4.67 10.46
CA THR A 225 6.62 -4.20 11.45
C THR A 225 5.21 -4.33 10.88
N LEU A 226 4.30 -4.88 11.67
CA LEU A 226 2.86 -4.94 11.45
C LEU A 226 2.20 -3.97 12.42
N VAL A 227 1.26 -3.17 11.95
CA VAL A 227 0.33 -2.41 12.79
C VAL A 227 -1.09 -2.98 12.62
N ASP A 228 -1.82 -3.11 13.73
CA ASP A 228 -3.23 -3.53 13.78
C ASP A 228 -4.02 -2.45 14.54
N LEU A 229 -4.94 -1.81 13.82
CA LEU A 229 -5.92 -0.87 14.32
C LEU A 229 -7.23 -1.62 14.53
N ASN A 230 -7.57 -1.84 15.79
CA ASN A 230 -8.81 -2.46 16.20
C ASN A 230 -9.81 -1.39 16.64
N ARG A 231 -11.05 -1.51 16.17
CA ARG A 231 -12.15 -0.61 16.51
C ARG A 231 -13.18 -1.37 17.30
N SER A 232 -13.44 -0.97 18.54
CA SER A 232 -14.60 -1.45 19.28
C SER A 232 -15.80 -0.56 18.96
N ALA A 233 -16.88 -1.15 18.46
CA ALA A 233 -18.17 -0.47 18.48
C ALA A 233 -18.57 -0.26 19.95
N ALA A 234 -19.07 0.93 20.28
CA ALA A 234 -19.62 1.19 21.61
C ALA A 234 -20.66 0.09 21.94
N GLY A 235 -20.49 -0.56 23.09
CA GLY A 235 -21.52 -1.46 23.60
C GLY A 235 -22.83 -0.69 23.75
N THR A 236 -23.95 -1.39 23.61
CA THR A 236 -25.32 -0.84 23.64
C THR A 236 -25.69 -0.05 24.90
N ASP A 237 -24.80 0.04 25.90
CA ASP A 237 -25.13 0.40 27.27
C ASP A 237 -24.37 1.64 27.79
N SER A 238 -23.68 2.42 26.95
CA SER A 238 -23.05 3.67 27.39
C SER A 238 -23.44 4.86 26.51
N SER A 239 -24.04 5.87 27.14
CA SER A 239 -24.41 7.18 26.57
C SER A 239 -23.22 8.06 26.16
N SER A 240 -22.12 7.45 25.73
CA SER A 240 -20.95 8.15 25.22
C SER A 240 -20.75 7.69 23.79
N ASP A 241 -21.01 8.59 22.84
CA ASP A 241 -20.84 8.41 21.39
C ASP A 241 -19.36 8.25 20.96
N CYS A 242 -18.46 7.91 21.89
CA CYS A 242 -17.03 7.78 21.62
C CYS A 242 -16.69 6.36 21.17
N LEU A 243 -16.36 6.22 19.87
CA LEU A 243 -15.76 5.01 19.31
C LEU A 243 -14.36 4.81 19.93
N SER A 244 -14.20 3.82 20.83
CA SER A 244 -12.88 3.44 21.29
C SER A 244 -12.13 2.61 20.24
N TRP A 245 -10.86 2.95 20.06
CA TRP A 245 -9.94 2.20 19.22
C TRP A 245 -8.64 1.89 19.97
N ASP A 246 -7.96 0.84 19.52
CA ASP A 246 -6.62 0.47 19.96
C ASP A 246 -5.71 0.23 18.75
N VAL A 247 -4.46 0.66 18.86
CA VAL A 247 -3.40 0.40 17.88
C VAL A 247 -2.35 -0.44 18.56
N SER A 248 -2.07 -1.60 17.99
CA SER A 248 -0.99 -2.48 18.42
C SER A 248 0.03 -2.64 17.31
N THR A 249 1.30 -2.76 17.67
CA THR A 249 2.38 -3.07 16.72
C THR A 249 3.06 -4.37 17.09
N TRP A 250 3.46 -5.12 16.07
CA TRP A 250 4.29 -6.30 16.19
C TRP A 250 5.47 -6.18 15.24
N SER A 251 6.60 -6.75 15.58
CA SER A 251 7.76 -6.76 14.70
C SER A 251 8.59 -8.01 14.80
N ILE A 252 9.43 -8.20 13.79
CA ILE A 252 10.49 -9.19 13.73
C ILE A 252 11.73 -8.47 13.16
N SER A 253 12.87 -8.59 13.83
CA SER A 253 14.08 -7.86 13.48
C SER A 253 14.89 -8.56 12.39
N SER A 254 14.92 -9.90 12.46
CA SER A 254 15.63 -10.79 11.56
C SER A 254 14.65 -11.83 11.00
N PRO A 255 13.75 -11.45 10.07
CA PRO A 255 12.72 -12.37 9.55
C PRO A 255 13.26 -13.61 8.83
N TRP A 256 14.56 -13.62 8.55
CA TRP A 256 15.28 -14.69 7.87
C TRP A 256 16.00 -15.64 8.82
N GLU A 257 16.08 -15.31 10.12
CA GLU A 257 16.75 -16.14 11.12
C GLU A 257 15.72 -16.99 11.87
N GLU A 258 15.98 -18.30 12.01
CA GLU A 258 15.02 -19.25 12.59
C GLU A 258 14.72 -19.00 14.08
N GLN A 259 15.60 -18.31 14.80
CA GLN A 259 15.42 -18.02 16.23
C GLN A 259 14.67 -16.72 16.51
N ASP A 260 14.53 -15.82 15.52
CA ASP A 260 13.80 -14.57 15.72
C ASP A 260 12.32 -14.75 15.36
N GLY A 261 11.46 -14.13 16.16
CA GLY A 261 10.02 -14.30 16.07
C GLY A 261 9.32 -12.97 16.18
N TRP A 262 8.08 -12.94 15.70
CA TRP A 262 7.23 -11.79 15.91
C TRP A 262 6.98 -11.55 17.40
N ARG A 263 7.26 -10.33 17.84
CA ARG A 263 6.96 -9.85 19.20
C ARG A 263 6.00 -8.67 19.12
N LYS A 264 5.14 -8.53 20.13
CA LYS A 264 4.34 -7.31 20.30
C LYS A 264 5.27 -6.22 20.86
N ASP A 265 5.35 -5.06 20.21
CA ASP A 265 6.21 -3.97 20.68
C ASP A 265 5.42 -2.95 21.50
N TYR A 266 4.32 -2.42 20.94
CA TYR A 266 3.54 -1.36 21.56
C TYR A 266 2.04 -1.63 21.47
N MET A 267 1.30 -1.02 22.39
CA MET A 267 -0.16 -0.97 22.39
C MET A 267 -0.60 0.40 22.91
N ILE A 268 -1.29 1.16 22.07
CA ILE A 268 -1.89 2.44 22.41
C ILE A 268 -3.40 2.24 22.42
N ASN A 269 -4.05 2.70 23.48
CA ASN A 269 -5.51 2.72 23.58
C ASN A 269 -5.97 4.18 23.60
N THR A 270 -7.07 4.48 22.92
CA THR A 270 -7.76 5.79 22.99
C THR A 270 -7.81 6.39 24.38
N ARG A 271 -8.14 5.60 25.40
CA ARG A 271 -8.26 6.07 26.80
C ARG A 271 -6.93 6.44 27.44
N GLY A 272 -5.81 5.99 26.89
CA GLY A 272 -4.46 6.29 27.35
C GLY A 272 -3.84 7.53 26.71
N ILE A 273 -4.53 8.16 25.74
CA ILE A 273 -4.06 9.39 25.09
C ILE A 273 -4.52 10.57 25.94
N ILE A 274 -3.57 11.19 26.63
CA ILE A 274 -3.80 12.45 27.36
C ILE A 274 -3.44 13.59 26.40
N ILE A 275 -4.41 14.43 26.07
CA ILE A 275 -4.16 15.66 25.32
C ILE A 275 -3.64 16.67 26.35
N ASP A 276 -2.40 17.08 26.18
CA ASP A 276 -1.82 18.15 26.96
C ASP A 276 -2.44 19.49 26.55
N ASP A 277 -3.10 20.15 27.50
CA ASP A 277 -3.70 21.47 27.31
C ASP A 277 -2.62 22.57 27.15
N GLU A 278 -1.37 22.31 27.52
CA GLU A 278 -0.28 23.30 27.46
C GLU A 278 0.28 23.49 26.04
N THR A 279 0.19 22.48 25.17
CA THR A 279 0.83 22.50 23.84
C THR A 279 -0.08 22.97 22.70
N ALA A 280 -1.31 23.42 22.98
CA ALA A 280 -2.32 23.83 21.98
C ALA A 280 -2.61 22.80 20.88
N ASN A 281 -2.11 21.56 21.01
CA ASN A 281 -2.37 20.45 20.07
C ASN A 281 -3.85 20.08 20.04
N ALA A 282 -4.56 20.34 21.14
CA ALA A 282 -5.99 20.22 21.29
C ALA A 282 -6.76 21.10 20.27
N ASP A 283 -6.24 22.28 19.92
CA ASP A 283 -6.86 23.20 18.95
C ASP A 283 -6.64 22.77 17.48
N LEU A 284 -5.69 21.87 17.22
CA LEU A 284 -5.48 21.28 15.89
C LEU A 284 -6.48 20.16 15.57
N LEU A 285 -7.13 19.61 16.59
CA LEU A 285 -8.16 18.60 16.41
C LEU A 285 -9.49 19.28 16.00
N PRO A 286 -10.25 18.71 15.06
CA PRO A 286 -11.58 19.21 14.75
C PRO A 286 -12.43 19.26 16.01
N LYS A 287 -12.93 20.45 16.34
CA LYS A 287 -13.84 20.68 17.46
C LYS A 287 -15.18 20.06 17.10
N VAL A 288 -15.54 18.97 17.77
CA VAL A 288 -16.84 18.32 17.59
C VAL A 288 -17.83 19.03 18.53
N GLU A 289 -18.91 19.58 17.98
CA GLU A 289 -19.99 20.16 18.77
C GLU A 289 -20.73 19.04 19.49
N ASN A 290 -20.47 18.89 20.80
CA ASN A 290 -21.32 18.08 21.66
C ASN A 290 -22.61 18.85 21.89
N ASN A 291 -23.74 18.32 21.40
CA ASN A 291 -25.08 18.84 21.62
C ASN A 291 -25.41 18.88 23.13
N GLY A 292 -25.01 19.95 23.81
CA GLY A 292 -25.28 20.19 25.24
C GLY A 292 -24.10 20.70 26.07
N ALA A 293 -22.87 20.74 25.54
CA ALA A 293 -21.72 21.29 26.26
C ALA A 293 -21.34 22.66 25.70
N THR A 294 -21.27 23.68 26.57
CA THR A 294 -20.97 25.09 26.21
C THR A 294 -19.52 25.31 25.73
N THR A 295 -18.69 24.27 25.71
CA THR A 295 -17.30 24.28 25.25
C THR A 295 -17.03 23.07 24.36
N PRO A 296 -16.61 23.25 23.09
CA PRO A 296 -16.22 22.15 22.22
C PRO A 296 -14.98 21.45 22.79
N GLN A 297 -15.08 20.17 23.13
CA GLN A 297 -13.91 19.39 23.55
C GLN A 297 -13.28 18.71 22.32
N PRO A 298 -11.96 18.83 22.13
CA PRO A 298 -11.25 18.07 21.11
C PRO A 298 -11.19 16.59 21.53
N SER A 299 -11.94 15.73 20.85
CA SER A 299 -11.97 14.30 21.17
C SER A 299 -11.49 13.48 19.98
N ILE A 300 -10.28 12.93 20.09
CA ILE A 300 -9.73 11.97 19.12
C ILE A 300 -10.58 10.67 19.05
N GLY A 301 -11.37 10.40 20.10
CA GLY A 301 -12.25 9.24 20.23
C GLY A 301 -13.60 9.35 19.49
N SER A 302 -13.95 10.50 18.92
CA SER A 302 -15.17 10.66 18.09
C SER A 302 -14.89 10.51 16.58
N HIS A 303 -13.61 10.43 16.19
CA HIS A 303 -13.21 10.43 14.78
C HIS A 303 -13.15 9.00 14.23
N PHE A 304 -13.70 8.80 13.02
CA PHE A 304 -13.51 7.55 12.30
C PHE A 304 -12.07 7.47 11.79
N LEU A 305 -11.20 6.82 12.56
CA LEU A 305 -9.81 6.56 12.18
C LEU A 305 -9.72 5.31 11.33
N ALA A 306 -8.91 5.34 10.29
CA ALA A 306 -8.61 4.23 9.39
C ALA A 306 -7.22 4.38 8.79
N HIS A 307 -6.84 3.42 7.96
CA HIS A 307 -5.59 3.46 7.19
C HIS A 307 -4.36 3.72 8.07
N PRO A 308 -4.10 2.86 9.08
CA PRO A 308 -2.83 2.93 9.77
C PRO A 308 -1.73 2.74 8.72
N THR A 309 -0.75 3.62 8.71
CA THR A 309 0.36 3.61 7.74
C THR A 309 1.66 3.74 8.51
N LEU A 310 2.54 2.74 8.37
CA LEU A 310 3.85 2.77 9.02
C LEU A 310 4.76 3.76 8.30
N SER A 311 5.49 4.57 9.06
CA SER A 311 6.54 5.41 8.49
C SER A 311 7.67 4.56 7.93
N LEU A 312 8.15 4.93 6.75
CA LEU A 312 9.29 4.27 6.10
C LEU A 312 10.65 4.82 6.56
N SER A 313 10.66 5.96 7.27
CA SER A 313 11.87 6.57 7.82
C SER A 313 12.09 6.28 9.31
N ASP A 314 11.02 5.95 10.05
CA ASP A 314 11.07 5.67 11.48
C ASP A 314 10.10 4.53 11.82
N ASN A 315 10.62 3.43 12.34
CA ASN A 315 9.83 2.24 12.67
C ASN A 315 8.94 2.38 13.92
N ARG A 316 8.96 3.54 14.58
CA ARG A 316 8.13 3.87 15.74
C ARG A 316 6.93 4.75 15.40
N VAL A 317 6.91 5.36 14.23
CA VAL A 317 5.86 6.30 13.83
C VAL A 317 4.78 5.59 13.03
N VAL A 318 3.54 5.70 13.50
CA VAL A 318 2.34 5.27 12.79
C VAL A 318 1.50 6.50 12.44
N TYR A 319 1.10 6.59 11.18
CA TYR A 319 0.15 7.58 10.69
C TYR A 319 -1.26 7.01 10.67
N LEU A 320 -2.25 7.68 11.27
CA LEU A 320 -3.66 7.29 11.20
C LEU A 320 -4.45 8.32 10.41
N MET A 321 -5.29 7.87 9.48
CA MET A 321 -6.18 8.74 8.72
C MET A 321 -7.54 8.87 9.42
N GLY A 322 -7.87 10.05 9.92
CA GLY A 322 -9.15 10.37 10.54
C GLY A 322 -10.08 11.14 9.61
N LYS A 323 -11.37 10.83 9.62
CA LYS A 323 -12.40 11.70 9.03
C LYS A 323 -12.87 12.71 10.08
N ALA A 324 -12.79 14.01 9.76
CA ALA A 324 -13.12 15.11 10.68
C ALA A 324 -14.60 15.15 11.12
N ASP A 325 -15.53 14.77 10.23
CA ASP A 325 -16.95 14.61 10.56
C ASP A 325 -17.54 13.54 9.65
N SER A 326 -18.35 12.65 10.23
CA SER A 326 -19.06 11.61 9.49
C SER A 326 -20.03 12.20 8.45
N TRP A 327 -20.57 13.39 8.68
CA TRP A 327 -21.57 14.06 7.83
C TRP A 327 -21.01 15.16 6.93
N ASP A 328 -19.80 15.64 7.20
CA ASP A 328 -19.14 16.60 6.32
C ASP A 328 -18.83 15.95 4.95
N LYS A 329 -19.38 16.58 3.91
CA LYS A 329 -19.10 16.26 2.50
C LYS A 329 -17.75 16.83 2.07
N SER A 330 -17.19 17.75 2.84
CA SER A 330 -15.82 18.23 2.72
C SER A 330 -14.87 17.16 3.28
N LYS A 331 -14.14 16.50 2.37
CA LYS A 331 -13.29 15.33 2.62
C LYS A 331 -12.01 15.69 3.40
N LYS A 332 -12.11 16.27 4.59
CA LYS A 332 -10.94 16.59 5.41
C LYS A 332 -10.46 15.32 6.12
N ALA A 333 -9.33 14.80 5.64
CA ALA A 333 -8.59 13.73 6.29
C ALA A 333 -7.55 14.35 7.23
N LEU A 334 -7.55 13.94 8.49
CA LEU A 334 -6.50 14.26 9.45
C LEU A 334 -5.48 13.12 9.44
N VAL A 335 -4.18 13.43 9.45
CA VAL A 335 -3.14 12.42 9.62
C VAL A 335 -2.50 12.62 10.99
N LEU A 336 -2.71 11.65 11.88
CA LEU A 336 -2.16 11.64 13.23
C LEU A 336 -0.87 10.84 13.24
N SER A 337 0.24 11.40 13.72
CA SER A 337 1.45 10.64 14.03
C SER A 337 1.46 10.29 15.51
N THR A 338 1.61 9.00 15.83
CA THR A 338 1.78 8.53 17.21
C THR A 338 3.22 8.13 17.50
#